data_AF-A0A954MDL4-F1
#
_entry.id   AF-A0A954MDL4-F1
#
_cell.length_a   1.000
_cell.length_b   1.000
_cell.length_c   1.000
_cell.angle_alpha   90.00
_cell.angle_beta   90.00
_cell.angle_gamma   90.00
#
_symmetry.space_group_name_H-M   'P 1'
#
loop_
_entity.id
_entity.type
_entity.pdbx_description
1 polymer ?
#
loop_
_entity_poly.entity_id
_entity_poly.type
_entity_poly.pdbx_seq_one_letter_code
_entity_poly.pdbx_strand_id
1 'polypeptide(L)'
;MANELHRLSRTGQAILFICSVTDWPWIRDSYQTVVDRPAPNDRPLNPAQIFSVSQKTLTFVLGELPFITGLYELARAELEDDENLSVDGIKALLLATRDRYRSEFGSRGRPITPQLLRVLLKYVRNLSLMDRRLTPDLYTLVTAAQQVAGDQFAIHLAETARQYPFVDDDEFPVLRFGIDRTVLPDSTPLNVFSRLPGHPMIWRHCQLQSRPERRQQVEWQRTWDPFGQCSWPPEDVAIERFRTHIRDAALDLLGSDLARTEKFSASMKDGLDIRETLRNWHTGDLYVKVFPPARGKLDCVVMLFDSPADPRDYPWRITWHAEHHDESTLSLFATDFTREMVGPGIAVARYGGCMFLFPPRPIPDVFRDARFDFADTLEERLLAAALYYSRERHIALLSHKPPGAGWRRLASKYKKKIIHVPMARFGAATVEKLRMFHVLNGQRVRSYAADFIRKP
;
A
#
# COMPACT_ATOMS: atom_id res chain seq x y z
N MET A 1 -31.53 -20.45 44.70
CA MET A 1 -31.81 -21.53 43.72
C MET A 1 -32.83 -22.54 44.24
N ALA A 2 -32.57 -23.28 45.34
CA ALA A 2 -33.51 -24.25 45.91
C ALA A 2 -34.94 -23.71 46.16
N ASN A 3 -35.06 -22.48 46.67
CA ASN A 3 -36.35 -21.80 46.85
C ASN A 3 -37.11 -21.56 45.53
N GLU A 4 -36.41 -21.31 44.42
CA GLU A 4 -37.04 -21.10 43.11
C GLU A 4 -37.48 -22.44 42.51
N LEU A 5 -36.71 -23.51 42.71
CA LEU A 5 -37.12 -24.88 42.35
C LEU A 5 -38.40 -25.30 43.08
N HIS A 6 -38.55 -24.96 44.35
CA HIS A 6 -39.79 -25.18 45.12
C HIS A 6 -40.97 -24.35 44.62
N ARG A 7 -40.73 -23.16 44.09
CA ARG A 7 -41.80 -22.35 43.49
C ARG A 7 -42.24 -22.94 42.17
N LEU A 8 -41.27 -23.33 41.34
CA LEU A 8 -41.54 -24.01 40.07
C LEU A 8 -42.26 -25.34 40.27
N SER A 9 -41.97 -26.09 41.35
CA SER A 9 -42.60 -27.39 41.62
C SER A 9 -44.07 -27.30 42.02
N ARG A 10 -44.54 -26.11 42.41
CA ARG A 10 -45.97 -25.84 42.64
C ARG A 10 -46.75 -25.61 41.36
N THR A 11 -46.10 -25.13 40.29
CA THR A 11 -46.76 -24.72 39.04
C THR A 11 -46.46 -25.64 37.86
N GLY A 12 -45.28 -26.28 37.85
CA GLY A 12 -44.81 -27.14 36.77
C GLY A 12 -44.99 -28.62 37.09
N GLN A 13 -45.37 -29.41 36.10
CA GLN A 13 -45.53 -30.87 36.23
C GLN A 13 -44.20 -31.64 36.25
N ALA A 14 -43.16 -31.10 35.60
CA ALA A 14 -41.80 -31.63 35.59
C ALA A 14 -40.78 -30.49 35.49
N ILE A 15 -39.66 -30.60 36.21
CA ILE A 15 -38.61 -29.56 36.27
C ILE A 15 -37.27 -30.18 35.94
N LEU A 16 -36.62 -29.65 34.90
CA LEU A 16 -35.22 -29.94 34.62
C LEU A 16 -34.36 -28.86 35.29
N PHE A 17 -33.44 -29.28 36.17
CA PHE A 17 -32.49 -28.39 36.81
C PHE A 17 -31.06 -28.78 36.39
N ILE A 18 -30.36 -27.85 35.74
CA ILE A 18 -28.98 -28.04 35.29
C ILE A 18 -28.06 -27.30 36.28
N CYS A 19 -27.12 -28.02 36.89
CA CYS A 19 -26.12 -27.45 37.79
C CYS A 19 -24.79 -28.20 37.69
N SER A 20 -23.72 -27.58 38.20
CA SER A 20 -22.45 -28.28 38.39
C SER A 20 -22.61 -29.45 39.36
N VAL A 21 -21.91 -30.56 39.12
CA VAL A 21 -21.89 -31.71 40.02
C VAL A 21 -21.40 -31.33 41.42
N THR A 22 -20.53 -30.31 41.53
CA THR A 22 -20.05 -29.78 42.82
C THR A 22 -21.14 -29.08 43.63
N ASP A 23 -22.12 -28.48 42.96
CA ASP A 23 -23.16 -27.67 43.59
C ASP A 23 -24.37 -28.52 43.97
N TRP A 24 -24.53 -29.68 43.32
CA TRP A 24 -25.67 -30.58 43.51
C TRP A 24 -25.93 -30.99 44.97
N PRO A 25 -24.93 -31.43 45.77
CA PRO A 25 -25.18 -31.83 47.15
C PRO A 25 -25.78 -30.71 47.99
N TRP A 26 -25.26 -29.49 47.84
CA TRP A 26 -25.70 -28.30 48.58
C TRP A 26 -27.10 -27.85 48.17
N ILE A 27 -27.39 -27.88 46.87
CA ILE A 27 -28.71 -27.48 46.35
C ILE A 27 -29.76 -28.52 46.73
N ARG A 28 -29.42 -29.82 46.68
CA ARG A 28 -30.30 -30.91 47.12
C ARG A 28 -30.62 -30.80 48.60
N ASP A 29 -29.60 -30.62 49.43
CA ASP A 29 -29.77 -30.47 50.89
C ASP A 29 -30.59 -29.22 51.23
N SER A 30 -30.31 -28.10 50.57
CA SER A 30 -31.09 -26.85 50.70
C SER A 30 -32.52 -26.97 50.16
N TYR A 31 -32.78 -27.88 49.21
CA TYR A 31 -34.12 -28.16 48.72
C TYR A 31 -34.88 -29.07 49.70
N GLN A 32 -34.21 -29.99 50.38
CA GLN A 32 -34.84 -30.87 51.37
C GLN A 32 -35.08 -30.16 52.71
N THR A 33 -34.19 -29.26 53.09
CA THR A 33 -34.29 -28.47 54.32
C THR A 33 -35.25 -27.31 54.09
N VAL A 34 -36.36 -27.25 54.83
CA VAL A 34 -37.35 -26.16 54.73
C VAL A 34 -36.76 -24.90 55.38
N VAL A 35 -35.97 -24.15 54.63
CA VAL A 35 -35.42 -22.86 55.05
C VAL A 35 -36.45 -21.76 54.80
N ASP A 36 -36.44 -20.76 55.68
CA ASP A 36 -37.30 -19.59 55.62
C ASP A 36 -37.26 -18.92 54.24
N ARG A 37 -38.45 -18.56 53.73
CA ARG A 37 -38.63 -18.24 52.31
C ARG A 37 -38.58 -16.72 52.12
N PRO A 38 -37.52 -16.15 51.53
CA PRO A 38 -37.55 -14.76 51.14
C PRO A 38 -38.71 -14.53 50.18
N ALA A 39 -39.31 -13.34 50.25
CA ALA A 39 -40.34 -12.92 49.29
C ALA A 39 -39.82 -13.13 47.85
N PRO A 40 -40.71 -13.43 46.88
CA PRO A 40 -40.30 -13.41 45.48
C PRO A 40 -39.68 -12.04 45.18
N ASN A 41 -38.55 -12.03 44.46
CA ASN A 41 -38.10 -10.78 43.86
C ASN A 41 -39.23 -10.29 42.97
N ASP A 42 -39.55 -9.00 43.04
CA ASP A 42 -40.48 -8.38 42.10
C ASP A 42 -40.00 -8.72 40.69
N ARG A 43 -40.77 -9.54 39.99
CA ARG A 43 -40.50 -9.77 38.57
C ARG A 43 -40.59 -8.41 37.90
N PRO A 44 -39.62 -8.01 37.06
CA PRO A 44 -39.76 -6.79 36.30
C PRO A 44 -41.13 -6.83 35.61
N LEU A 45 -41.95 -5.81 35.85
CA LEU A 45 -43.33 -5.69 35.34
C LEU A 45 -43.37 -5.73 33.80
N ASN A 46 -42.25 -5.46 33.15
CA ASN A 46 -42.12 -5.44 31.71
C ASN A 46 -41.59 -6.78 31.18
N PRO A 47 -42.21 -7.36 30.14
CA PRO A 47 -41.64 -8.50 29.44
C PRO A 47 -40.28 -8.13 28.84
N ALA A 48 -39.38 -9.10 28.78
CA ALA A 48 -38.13 -8.95 28.04
C ALA A 48 -38.44 -8.67 26.57
N GLN A 49 -37.86 -7.62 26.02
CA GLN A 49 -37.97 -7.25 24.61
C GLN A 49 -36.67 -7.62 23.90
N ILE A 50 -36.80 -8.12 22.67
CA ILE A 50 -35.68 -8.48 21.80
C ILE A 50 -35.45 -7.33 20.83
N PHE A 51 -34.18 -6.97 20.67
CA PHE A 51 -33.72 -5.93 19.75
C PHE A 51 -32.52 -6.45 18.99
N SER A 52 -32.43 -6.13 17.70
CA SER A 52 -31.22 -6.34 16.91
C SER A 52 -30.25 -5.18 17.09
N VAL A 53 -28.97 -5.40 16.79
CA VAL A 53 -27.92 -4.38 16.94
C VAL A 53 -27.55 -3.84 15.56
N SER A 54 -27.43 -2.51 15.45
CA SER A 54 -26.99 -1.90 14.19
C SER A 54 -25.56 -2.34 13.86
N GLN A 55 -25.36 -2.87 12.65
CA GLN A 55 -24.06 -3.32 12.13
C GLN A 55 -22.97 -2.26 12.28
N LYS A 56 -23.31 -1.00 12.01
CA LYS A 56 -22.36 0.12 12.06
C LYS A 56 -21.79 0.36 13.46
N THR A 57 -22.50 -0.11 14.49
CA THR A 57 -22.18 0.07 15.91
C THR A 57 -21.77 -1.23 16.61
N LEU A 58 -21.59 -2.34 15.89
CA LEU A 58 -21.21 -3.63 16.49
C LEU A 58 -19.91 -3.58 17.29
N THR A 59 -18.95 -2.75 16.89
CA THR A 59 -17.70 -2.53 17.63
C THR A 59 -17.91 -2.05 19.07
N PHE A 60 -19.06 -1.43 19.38
CA PHE A 60 -19.36 -0.97 20.74
C PHE A 60 -20.05 -2.04 21.60
N VAL A 61 -20.45 -3.16 21.00
CA VAL A 61 -21.17 -4.26 21.67
C VAL A 61 -20.28 -5.48 21.81
N LEU A 62 -19.56 -5.81 20.73
CA LEU A 62 -18.64 -6.94 20.71
C LEU A 62 -17.39 -6.62 21.53
N GLY A 63 -16.95 -7.57 22.35
CA GLY A 63 -15.70 -7.44 23.12
C GLY A 63 -14.44 -7.51 22.24
N GLU A 64 -14.59 -8.00 21.01
CA GLU A 64 -13.55 -8.12 19.98
C GLU A 64 -13.95 -7.39 18.70
N LEU A 65 -13.01 -7.29 17.75
CA LEU A 65 -13.29 -6.69 16.44
C LEU A 65 -14.38 -7.50 15.70
N PRO A 66 -15.40 -6.86 15.11
CA PRO A 66 -16.47 -7.55 14.40
C PRO A 66 -15.95 -8.57 13.36
N PHE A 67 -14.86 -8.26 12.67
CA PHE A 67 -14.23 -9.18 11.73
C PHE A 67 -13.73 -10.46 12.41
N ILE A 68 -13.03 -10.33 13.54
CA ILE A 68 -12.49 -11.47 14.29
C ILE A 68 -13.61 -12.28 14.93
N THR A 69 -14.65 -11.63 15.47
CA THR A 69 -15.86 -12.32 15.93
C THR A 69 -16.50 -13.12 14.80
N GLY A 70 -16.56 -12.56 13.59
CA GLY A 70 -16.99 -13.29 12.41
C GLY A 70 -16.17 -14.55 12.12
N LEU A 71 -14.84 -14.51 12.31
CA LEU A 71 -14.02 -15.71 12.14
C LEU A 71 -14.36 -16.80 13.16
N TYR A 72 -14.64 -16.43 14.41
CA TYR A 72 -15.08 -17.39 15.43
C TYR A 72 -16.42 -18.04 15.08
N GLU A 73 -17.39 -17.26 14.60
CA GLU A 73 -18.68 -17.82 14.19
C GLU A 73 -18.54 -18.75 12.97
N LEU A 74 -17.67 -18.39 12.02
CA LEU A 74 -17.38 -19.24 10.86
C LEU A 74 -16.75 -20.57 11.29
N ALA A 75 -15.73 -20.53 12.14
CA ALA A 75 -15.08 -21.75 12.64
C ALA A 75 -16.08 -22.66 13.38
N ARG A 76 -17.00 -22.10 14.17
CA ARG A 76 -18.07 -22.89 14.82
C ARG A 76 -19.04 -23.51 13.82
N ALA A 77 -19.43 -22.76 12.78
CA ALA A 77 -20.33 -23.27 11.76
C ALA A 77 -19.69 -24.40 10.94
N GLU A 78 -18.38 -24.29 10.66
CA GLU A 78 -17.61 -25.26 9.88
C GLU A 78 -16.97 -26.38 10.73
N LEU A 79 -17.11 -26.30 12.06
CA LEU A 79 -16.48 -27.21 13.04
C LEU A 79 -14.94 -27.25 12.92
N GLU A 80 -14.33 -26.10 12.58
CA GLU A 80 -12.88 -25.91 12.54
C GLU A 80 -12.30 -25.58 13.93
N ASP A 81 -10.99 -25.71 14.08
CA ASP A 81 -10.26 -25.34 15.30
C ASP A 81 -10.18 -23.81 15.45
N ASP A 82 -10.65 -23.29 16.59
CA ASP A 82 -10.69 -21.87 16.92
C ASP A 82 -9.66 -21.44 17.98
N GLU A 83 -8.81 -22.35 18.46
CA GLU A 83 -7.89 -22.12 19.59
C GLU A 83 -6.94 -20.94 19.34
N ASN A 84 -6.47 -20.78 18.11
CA ASN A 84 -5.47 -19.77 17.73
C ASN A 84 -6.06 -18.51 17.06
N LEU A 85 -7.39 -18.39 16.93
CA LEU A 85 -8.02 -17.27 16.23
C LEU A 85 -7.77 -15.90 16.88
N SER A 86 -7.44 -15.86 18.17
CA SER A 86 -7.06 -14.62 18.87
C SER A 86 -5.78 -13.99 18.29
N VAL A 87 -4.86 -14.81 17.77
CA VAL A 87 -3.60 -14.37 17.15
C VAL A 87 -3.70 -14.39 15.63
N ASP A 88 -4.23 -15.48 15.07
CA ASP A 88 -4.34 -15.67 13.63
C ASP A 88 -5.44 -14.81 13.00
N GLY A 89 -6.44 -14.39 13.78
CA GLY A 89 -7.48 -13.47 13.34
C GLY A 89 -6.93 -12.11 12.89
N ILE A 90 -5.88 -11.60 13.53
CA ILE A 90 -5.22 -10.35 13.09
C ILE A 90 -4.50 -10.57 11.76
N LYS A 91 -3.86 -11.74 11.57
CA LYS A 91 -3.20 -12.06 10.29
C LYS A 91 -4.24 -12.21 9.18
N ALA A 92 -5.34 -12.92 9.45
CA ALA A 92 -6.46 -13.07 8.54
C ALA A 92 -7.07 -11.70 8.17
N LEU A 93 -7.25 -10.81 9.14
CA LEU A 93 -7.70 -9.42 8.93
C LEU A 93 -6.75 -8.67 7.99
N LEU A 94 -5.44 -8.73 8.23
CA LEU A 94 -4.45 -8.05 7.39
C LEU A 94 -4.39 -8.62 5.97
N LEU A 95 -4.56 -9.93 5.81
CA LEU A 95 -4.61 -10.59 4.50
C LEU A 95 -5.88 -10.21 3.74
N ALA A 96 -7.05 -10.28 4.38
CA ALA A 96 -8.31 -9.84 3.80
C ALA A 96 -8.28 -8.35 3.41
N THR A 97 -7.66 -7.52 4.25
CA THR A 97 -7.44 -6.09 3.96
C THR A 97 -6.53 -5.91 2.75
N ARG A 98 -5.41 -6.65 2.68
CA ARG A 98 -4.50 -6.61 1.54
C ARG A 98 -5.18 -7.01 0.24
N ASP A 99 -6.00 -8.04 0.27
CA ASP A 99 -6.64 -8.56 -0.94
C ASP A 99 -7.69 -7.58 -1.46
N ARG A 100 -8.45 -6.92 -0.56
CA ARG A 100 -9.34 -5.80 -0.92
C ARG A 100 -8.59 -4.62 -1.50
N TYR A 101 -7.56 -4.15 -0.79
CA TYR A 101 -6.70 -3.07 -1.25
C TYR A 101 -6.11 -3.37 -2.64
N ARG A 102 -5.69 -4.62 -2.87
CA ARG A 102 -5.17 -5.06 -4.18
C ARG A 102 -6.27 -5.14 -5.24
N SER A 103 -7.46 -5.61 -4.91
CA SER A 103 -8.58 -5.66 -5.86
C SER A 103 -9.00 -4.25 -6.32
N GLU A 104 -8.93 -3.27 -5.42
CA GLU A 104 -9.31 -1.90 -5.73
C GLU A 104 -8.21 -1.16 -6.49
N PHE A 105 -6.98 -1.17 -5.98
CA PHE A 105 -5.90 -0.37 -6.55
C PHE A 105 -5.10 -1.08 -7.64
N GLY A 106 -5.08 -2.42 -7.66
CA GLY A 106 -4.31 -3.19 -8.64
C GLY A 106 -2.83 -2.79 -8.64
N SER A 107 -2.30 -2.44 -9.80
CA SER A 107 -0.92 -1.96 -9.98
C SER A 107 -0.70 -0.50 -9.54
N ARG A 108 -1.77 0.24 -9.24
CA ARG A 108 -1.71 1.65 -8.83
C ARG A 108 -1.38 1.82 -7.36
N GLY A 109 -1.77 0.85 -6.54
CA GLY A 109 -1.56 0.87 -5.10
C GLY A 109 -0.13 0.48 -4.76
N ARG A 110 0.41 1.10 -3.71
CA ARG A 110 1.68 0.66 -3.11
C ARG A 110 1.62 -0.85 -2.81
N PRO A 111 2.59 -1.67 -3.24
CA PRO A 111 2.57 -3.10 -2.98
C PRO A 111 2.71 -3.38 -1.48
N ILE A 112 1.74 -4.10 -0.93
CA ILE A 112 1.73 -4.53 0.47
C ILE A 112 2.38 -5.92 0.55
N THR A 113 3.70 -5.92 0.74
CA THR A 113 4.51 -7.15 0.74
C THR A 113 4.43 -7.87 2.11
N PRO A 114 4.72 -9.18 2.18
CA PRO A 114 4.84 -9.88 3.46
C PRO A 114 5.87 -9.24 4.40
N GLN A 115 6.96 -8.67 3.86
CA GLN A 115 7.93 -7.92 4.65
C GLN A 115 7.32 -6.65 5.26
N LEU A 116 6.49 -5.92 4.52
CA LEU A 116 5.79 -4.73 5.03
C LEU A 116 4.79 -5.11 6.12
N LEU A 117 4.03 -6.19 5.94
CA LEU A 117 3.13 -6.72 6.96
C LEU A 117 3.87 -7.18 8.22
N ARG A 118 5.07 -7.77 8.07
CA ARG A 118 5.93 -8.12 9.21
C ARG A 118 6.37 -6.89 10.00
N VAL A 119 6.73 -5.80 9.30
CA VAL A 119 7.08 -4.52 9.94
C VAL A 119 5.86 -3.94 10.66
N LEU A 120 4.69 -3.97 10.02
CA LEU A 120 3.43 -3.55 10.61
C LEU A 120 3.12 -4.33 11.89
N LEU A 121 3.17 -5.67 11.86
CA LEU A 121 2.92 -6.51 13.03
C LEU A 121 3.92 -6.25 14.17
N LYS A 122 5.20 -6.07 13.86
CA LYS A 122 6.22 -5.69 14.85
C LYS A 122 5.87 -4.34 15.48
N TYR A 123 5.38 -3.39 14.69
CA TYR A 123 5.02 -2.07 15.17
C TYR A 123 3.74 -2.10 16.03
N VAL A 124 2.70 -2.79 15.57
CA VAL A 124 1.46 -3.06 16.33
C VAL A 124 1.79 -3.67 17.69
N ARG A 125 2.61 -4.72 17.72
CA ARG A 125 3.04 -5.36 18.97
C ARG A 125 3.70 -4.36 19.92
N ASN A 126 4.62 -3.54 19.41
CA ASN A 126 5.31 -2.55 20.24
C ASN A 126 4.35 -1.48 20.77
N LEU A 127 3.40 -1.00 19.97
CA LEU A 127 2.37 -0.05 20.41
C LEU A 127 1.44 -0.66 21.47
N SER A 128 0.97 -1.90 21.28
CA SER A 128 0.15 -2.59 22.29
C SER A 128 0.89 -2.74 23.62
N LEU A 129 2.19 -3.07 23.57
CA LEU A 129 3.03 -3.15 24.77
C LEU A 129 3.18 -1.80 25.48
N MET A 130 3.32 -0.70 24.73
CA MET A 130 3.38 0.65 25.30
C MET A 130 2.05 1.03 25.97
N ASP A 131 0.93 0.65 25.38
CA ASP A 131 -0.42 0.84 25.92
C ASP A 131 -0.80 -0.19 27.00
N ARG A 132 0.12 -1.07 27.41
CA ARG A 132 -0.07 -2.15 28.40
C ARG A 132 -1.24 -3.09 28.06
N ARG A 133 -1.43 -3.37 26.78
CA ARG A 133 -2.44 -4.30 26.25
C ARG A 133 -1.77 -5.58 25.74
N LEU A 134 -2.46 -6.71 25.93
CA LEU A 134 -2.05 -8.00 25.37
C LEU A 134 -2.46 -8.14 23.89
N THR A 135 -3.63 -7.59 23.54
CA THR A 135 -4.17 -7.55 22.17
C THR A 135 -4.24 -6.10 21.67
N PRO A 136 -3.99 -5.85 20.37
CA PRO A 136 -4.13 -4.51 19.80
C PRO A 136 -5.60 -4.10 19.67
N ASP A 137 -5.89 -2.84 19.96
CA ASP A 137 -7.20 -2.25 19.66
C ASP A 137 -7.27 -1.75 18.20
N LEU A 138 -8.48 -1.40 17.75
CA LEU A 138 -8.71 -0.88 16.40
C LEU A 138 -7.84 0.35 16.11
N TYR A 139 -7.71 1.25 17.09
CA TYR A 139 -6.90 2.46 16.95
C TYR A 139 -5.43 2.15 16.68
N THR A 140 -4.85 1.20 17.44
CA THR A 140 -3.47 0.77 17.30
C THR A 140 -3.23 0.15 15.93
N LEU A 141 -4.14 -0.71 15.46
CA LEU A 141 -4.06 -1.33 14.14
C LEU A 141 -4.10 -0.27 13.01
N VAL A 142 -5.06 0.64 13.06
CA VAL A 142 -5.23 1.69 12.04
C VAL A 142 -4.05 2.67 12.05
N THR A 143 -3.59 3.09 13.23
CA THR A 143 -2.44 4.02 13.35
C THR A 143 -1.15 3.37 12.83
N ALA A 144 -0.91 2.09 13.17
CA ALA A 144 0.23 1.36 12.66
C ALA A 144 0.17 1.19 11.14
N ALA A 145 -1.01 0.85 10.60
CA ALA A 145 -1.24 0.74 9.17
C ALA A 145 -1.01 2.08 8.45
N GLN A 146 -1.49 3.18 9.02
CA GLN A 146 -1.32 4.52 8.47
C GLN A 146 0.15 4.88 8.31
N GLN A 147 0.94 4.67 9.36
CA GLN A 147 2.35 5.05 9.37
C GLN A 147 3.21 4.13 8.50
N VAL A 148 2.90 2.84 8.45
CA VAL A 148 3.70 1.85 7.72
C VAL A 148 3.31 1.76 6.24
N ALA A 149 2.01 1.66 5.95
CA ALA A 149 1.46 1.41 4.61
C ALA A 149 0.84 2.65 3.96
N GLY A 150 0.33 3.60 4.76
CA GLY A 150 -0.33 4.83 4.29
C GLY A 150 -1.83 4.85 4.57
N ASP A 151 -2.44 6.03 4.41
CA ASP A 151 -3.83 6.29 4.77
C ASP A 151 -4.82 5.38 4.03
N GLN A 152 -4.63 5.12 2.74
CA GLN A 152 -5.54 4.28 1.96
C GLN A 152 -5.59 2.85 2.52
N PHE A 153 -4.45 2.24 2.84
CA PHE A 153 -4.42 0.91 3.44
C PHE A 153 -5.02 0.91 4.86
N ALA A 154 -4.81 1.98 5.63
CA ALA A 154 -5.38 2.13 6.97
C ALA A 154 -6.92 2.26 6.94
N ILE A 155 -7.48 2.96 5.95
CA ILE A 155 -8.93 3.05 5.73
C ILE A 155 -9.50 1.66 5.44
N HIS A 156 -8.91 0.92 4.50
CA HIS A 156 -9.35 -0.46 4.23
C HIS A 156 -9.26 -1.36 5.44
N LEU A 157 -8.21 -1.22 6.27
CA LEU A 157 -8.09 -1.97 7.51
C LEU A 157 -9.22 -1.64 8.48
N ALA A 158 -9.55 -0.35 8.63
CA ALA A 158 -10.62 0.12 9.49
C ALA A 158 -12.00 -0.40 9.02
N GLU A 159 -12.25 -0.39 7.71
CA GLU A 159 -13.48 -0.91 7.12
C GLU A 159 -13.59 -2.43 7.26
N THR A 160 -12.54 -3.17 6.91
CA THR A 160 -12.53 -4.63 7.03
C THR A 160 -12.67 -5.06 8.48
N ALA A 161 -12.01 -4.40 9.44
CA ALA A 161 -12.10 -4.75 10.86
C ALA A 161 -13.52 -4.60 11.44
N ARG A 162 -14.33 -3.70 10.87
CA ARG A 162 -15.71 -3.43 11.30
C ARG A 162 -16.74 -4.32 10.63
N GLN A 163 -16.34 -5.14 9.66
CA GLN A 163 -17.27 -6.01 8.96
C GLN A 163 -17.56 -7.26 9.77
N TYR A 164 -18.84 -7.59 9.88
CA TYR A 164 -19.33 -8.83 10.45
C TYR A 164 -20.11 -9.60 9.37
N PRO A 165 -19.76 -10.87 9.08
CA PRO A 165 -20.35 -11.60 7.95
C PRO A 165 -21.72 -12.23 8.23
N PHE A 166 -22.06 -12.52 9.50
CA PHE A 166 -23.29 -13.24 9.86
C PHE A 166 -24.42 -12.27 10.19
N VAL A 167 -25.00 -11.70 9.15
CA VAL A 167 -26.14 -10.79 9.30
C VAL A 167 -27.41 -11.55 9.01
N ASP A 168 -28.26 -11.69 10.01
CA ASP A 168 -29.63 -12.13 9.84
C ASP A 168 -30.54 -10.91 9.62
N ASP A 169 -31.50 -11.06 8.69
CA ASP A 169 -32.56 -10.07 8.48
C ASP A 169 -33.66 -10.34 9.51
N ASP A 170 -33.41 -9.88 10.74
CA ASP A 170 -34.34 -10.02 11.85
C ASP A 170 -35.47 -8.99 11.75
N GLU A 171 -36.69 -9.39 12.10
CA GLU A 171 -37.85 -8.48 12.21
C GLU A 171 -37.80 -7.58 13.48
N PHE A 172 -36.72 -7.66 14.26
CA PHE A 172 -36.63 -6.93 15.53
C PHE A 172 -36.23 -5.46 15.36
N PRO A 173 -36.72 -4.57 16.24
CA PRO A 173 -36.28 -3.19 16.27
C PRO A 173 -34.77 -3.07 16.52
N VAL A 174 -34.13 -2.11 15.84
CA VAL A 174 -32.66 -1.96 15.85
C VAL A 174 -32.19 -0.96 16.90
N LEU A 175 -31.30 -1.39 17.78
CA LEU A 175 -30.56 -0.56 18.74
C LEU A 175 -29.25 -0.06 18.16
N ARG A 176 -28.87 1.16 18.56
CA ARG A 176 -27.56 1.75 18.23
C ARG A 176 -26.77 1.95 19.51
N PHE A 177 -25.53 1.47 19.51
CA PHE A 177 -24.63 1.57 20.64
C PHE A 177 -23.51 2.59 20.37
N GLY A 178 -23.07 3.24 21.43
CA GLY A 178 -21.87 4.05 21.50
C GLY A 178 -21.18 3.82 22.84
N ILE A 179 -20.13 4.60 23.13
CA ILE A 179 -19.46 4.53 24.43
C ILE A 179 -20.40 5.10 25.49
N ASP A 180 -20.79 4.25 26.45
CA ASP A 180 -21.69 4.55 27.58
C ASP A 180 -23.06 5.12 27.18
N ARG A 181 -23.50 4.90 25.93
CA ARG A 181 -24.78 5.38 25.41
C ARG A 181 -25.41 4.35 24.50
N THR A 182 -26.69 4.09 24.69
CA THR A 182 -27.51 3.30 23.78
C THR A 182 -28.72 4.13 23.36
N VAL A 183 -29.12 3.98 22.10
CA VAL A 183 -30.25 4.72 21.54
C VAL A 183 -31.25 3.72 20.95
N LEU A 184 -32.51 3.87 21.37
CA LEU A 184 -33.65 3.14 20.86
C LEU A 184 -34.03 3.59 19.44
N PRO A 185 -34.83 2.81 18.69
CA PRO A 185 -35.27 3.19 17.35
C PRO A 185 -35.99 4.54 17.28
N ASP A 186 -36.68 4.92 18.36
CA ASP A 186 -37.38 6.19 18.55
C ASP A 186 -36.45 7.34 18.97
N SER A 187 -35.13 7.12 18.97
CA SER A 187 -34.09 8.04 19.42
C SER A 187 -34.05 8.30 20.93
N THR A 188 -34.76 7.52 21.74
CA THR A 188 -34.72 7.63 23.20
C THR A 188 -33.39 7.06 23.73
N PRO A 189 -32.63 7.82 24.56
CA PRO A 189 -31.40 7.31 25.16
C PRO A 189 -31.71 6.32 26.28
N LEU A 190 -30.97 5.22 26.33
CA LEU A 190 -31.06 4.17 27.34
C LEU A 190 -29.69 3.96 28.01
N ASN A 191 -29.72 3.85 29.34
CA ASN A 191 -28.55 3.41 30.11
C ASN A 191 -28.55 1.88 30.17
N VAL A 192 -27.55 1.28 29.54
CA VAL A 192 -27.39 -0.17 29.47
C VAL A 192 -26.21 -0.61 30.34
N PHE A 193 -26.30 -1.82 30.89
CA PHE A 193 -25.22 -2.45 31.64
C PHE A 193 -24.83 -3.77 30.97
N SER A 194 -23.58 -3.87 30.51
CA SER A 194 -23.04 -5.14 30.04
C SER A 194 -22.62 -5.99 31.24
N ARG A 195 -23.05 -7.24 31.28
CA ARG A 195 -22.61 -8.23 32.30
C ARG A 195 -21.23 -8.80 32.01
N LEU A 196 -20.79 -8.72 30.76
CA LEU A 196 -19.47 -9.14 30.30
C LEU A 196 -18.82 -7.94 29.59
N PRO A 197 -18.48 -6.87 30.34
CA PRO A 197 -17.82 -5.73 29.74
C PRO A 197 -16.44 -6.18 29.23
N GLY A 198 -16.15 -5.90 27.97
CA GLY A 198 -14.82 -6.08 27.40
C GLY A 198 -13.83 -5.05 27.94
N HIS A 199 -12.70 -4.89 27.25
CA HIS A 199 -11.75 -3.84 27.57
C HIS A 199 -12.38 -2.45 27.47
N PRO A 200 -11.98 -1.49 28.33
CA PRO A 200 -12.53 -0.15 28.29
C PRO A 200 -12.26 0.50 26.93
N MET A 201 -13.33 1.01 26.32
CA MET A 201 -13.28 1.78 25.08
C MET A 201 -13.07 3.24 25.39
N ILE A 202 -12.16 3.88 24.66
CA ILE A 202 -11.82 5.30 24.83
C ILE A 202 -11.90 5.96 23.46
N TRP A 203 -12.49 7.16 23.42
CA TRP A 203 -12.45 7.99 22.23
C TRP A 203 -11.01 8.42 21.93
N ARG A 204 -10.50 8.06 20.75
CA ARG A 204 -9.21 8.50 20.23
C ARG A 204 -9.39 9.14 18.86
N HIS A 205 -8.59 10.18 18.59
CA HIS A 205 -8.61 10.88 17.32
C HIS A 205 -7.62 10.26 16.34
N CYS A 206 -8.07 9.94 15.12
CA CYS A 206 -7.25 9.42 14.03
C CYS A 206 -7.62 10.19 12.76
N GLN A 207 -6.66 10.93 12.20
CA GLN A 207 -6.84 11.65 10.94
C GLN A 207 -6.41 10.76 9.79
N LEU A 208 -7.34 10.38 8.92
CA LEU A 208 -7.08 9.64 7.70
C LEU A 208 -7.48 10.50 6.51
N GLN A 209 -6.59 10.68 5.54
CA GLN A 209 -6.92 11.31 4.27
C GLN A 209 -7.73 10.33 3.43
N SER A 210 -9.05 10.52 3.44
CA SER A 210 -9.97 9.77 2.60
C SER A 210 -9.80 10.14 1.13
N ARG A 211 -10.08 9.17 0.25
CA ARG A 211 -10.20 9.47 -1.17
C ARG A 211 -11.36 10.46 -1.40
N PRO A 212 -11.22 11.42 -2.32
CA PRO A 212 -12.35 12.24 -2.75
C PRO A 212 -13.52 11.39 -3.22
N GLU A 213 -14.74 11.82 -2.92
CA GLU A 213 -15.94 11.13 -3.39
C GLU A 213 -16.00 11.11 -4.92
N ARG A 214 -16.64 10.09 -5.50
CA ARG A 214 -16.74 9.97 -6.96
C ARG A 214 -17.40 11.18 -7.62
N ARG A 215 -18.36 11.83 -6.93
CA ARG A 215 -19.00 13.06 -7.39
C ARG A 215 -18.01 14.21 -7.52
N GLN A 216 -17.16 14.40 -6.51
CA GLN A 216 -16.12 15.44 -6.50
C GLN A 216 -15.08 15.18 -7.60
N GLN A 217 -14.66 13.92 -7.79
CA GLN A 217 -13.73 13.57 -8.87
C GLN A 217 -14.28 13.95 -10.25
N VAL A 218 -15.57 13.66 -10.51
CA VAL A 218 -16.23 14.03 -11.78
C VAL A 218 -16.34 15.55 -11.94
N GLU A 219 -16.62 16.28 -10.86
CA GLU A 219 -16.64 17.73 -10.88
C GLU A 219 -15.26 18.30 -11.26
N TRP A 220 -14.19 17.82 -10.62
CA TRP A 220 -12.83 18.27 -10.92
C TRP A 220 -12.38 17.92 -12.33
N GLN A 221 -12.80 16.77 -12.87
CA GLN A 221 -12.57 16.42 -14.29
C GLN A 221 -13.22 17.44 -15.23
N ARG A 222 -14.42 17.91 -14.92
CA ARG A 222 -15.16 18.88 -15.75
C ARG A 222 -14.54 20.27 -15.70
N THR A 223 -14.01 20.66 -14.54
CA THR A 223 -13.37 21.98 -14.34
C THR A 223 -11.90 22.00 -14.79
N TRP A 224 -11.38 20.89 -15.32
CA TRP A 224 -9.99 20.82 -15.77
C TRP A 224 -9.74 21.72 -16.98
N ASP A 225 -8.70 22.56 -16.92
CA ASP A 225 -8.30 23.41 -18.04
C ASP A 225 -7.28 22.64 -18.91
N PRO A 226 -7.61 22.35 -20.18
CA PRO A 226 -6.69 21.64 -21.08
C PRO A 226 -5.34 22.34 -21.29
N PHE A 227 -5.28 23.67 -21.10
CA PHE A 227 -4.12 24.49 -21.49
C PHE A 227 -3.18 24.82 -20.31
N GLY A 228 -3.60 24.56 -19.07
CA GLY A 228 -2.90 25.00 -17.86
C GLY A 228 -2.02 23.96 -17.18
N GLN A 229 -1.50 22.94 -17.87
CA GLN A 229 -0.84 21.80 -17.23
C GLN A 229 0.58 22.13 -16.75
N CYS A 230 0.91 21.79 -15.50
CA CYS A 230 2.26 21.89 -14.96
C CYS A 230 2.58 20.70 -14.04
N SER A 231 3.87 20.45 -13.82
CA SER A 231 4.35 19.39 -12.95
C SER A 231 4.41 19.82 -11.48
N TRP A 232 4.55 18.86 -10.58
CA TRP A 232 4.78 19.09 -9.16
C TRP A 232 6.29 19.11 -8.86
N PRO A 233 6.88 20.28 -8.50
CA PRO A 233 8.34 20.44 -8.43
C PRO A 233 9.09 19.43 -7.53
N PRO A 234 8.57 19.00 -6.36
CA PRO A 234 9.24 17.98 -5.57
C PRO A 234 9.43 16.64 -6.29
N GLU A 235 8.51 16.27 -7.18
CA GLU A 235 8.60 15.05 -7.99
C GLU A 235 9.58 15.23 -9.13
N ASP A 236 9.62 16.41 -9.76
CA ASP A 236 10.60 16.75 -10.79
C ASP A 236 12.03 16.66 -10.25
N VAL A 237 12.28 17.21 -9.06
CA VAL A 237 13.58 17.10 -8.37
C VAL A 237 13.92 15.64 -8.05
N ALA A 238 12.94 14.83 -7.64
CA ALA A 238 13.16 13.43 -7.31
C ALA A 238 13.52 12.59 -8.55
N ILE A 239 12.82 12.77 -9.67
CA ILE A 239 13.08 12.04 -10.91
C ILE A 239 14.40 12.49 -11.57
N GLU A 240 14.75 13.78 -11.49
CA GLU A 240 16.04 14.28 -11.99
C GLU A 240 17.24 13.78 -11.18
N ARG A 241 17.09 13.68 -9.84
CA ARG A 241 18.09 13.02 -8.99
C ARG A 241 18.25 11.55 -9.37
N PHE A 242 17.14 10.85 -9.61
CA PHE A 242 17.20 9.45 -10.03
C PHE A 242 17.86 9.28 -11.40
N ARG A 243 17.56 10.18 -12.33
CA ARG A 243 18.19 10.26 -13.65
C ARG A 243 19.70 10.49 -13.55
N THR A 244 20.14 11.37 -12.66
CA THR A 244 21.56 11.60 -12.37
C THR A 244 22.21 10.32 -11.84
N HIS A 245 21.55 9.62 -10.92
CA HIS A 245 22.04 8.36 -10.37
C HIS A 245 22.16 7.25 -11.44
N ILE A 246 21.21 7.15 -12.38
CA ILE A 246 21.30 6.22 -13.52
C ILE A 246 22.46 6.56 -14.44
N ARG A 247 22.65 7.85 -14.74
CA ARG A 247 23.78 8.32 -15.56
C ARG A 247 25.10 7.88 -14.93
N ASP A 248 25.27 8.14 -13.65
CA ASP A 248 26.52 7.82 -12.94
C ASP A 248 26.73 6.30 -12.91
N ALA A 249 25.69 5.51 -12.63
CA ALA A 249 25.74 4.05 -12.71
C ALA A 249 26.08 3.51 -14.12
N ALA A 250 25.65 4.20 -15.18
CA ALA A 250 25.98 3.85 -16.56
C ALA A 250 27.45 4.19 -16.90
N LEU A 251 27.99 5.28 -16.37
CA LEU A 251 29.39 5.65 -16.52
C LEU A 251 30.32 4.68 -15.79
N ASP A 252 29.92 4.22 -14.60
CA ASP A 252 30.65 3.20 -13.84
C ASP A 252 30.70 1.87 -14.61
N LEU A 253 29.58 1.48 -15.22
CA LEU A 253 29.51 0.29 -16.08
C LEU A 253 30.46 0.40 -17.29
N LEU A 254 30.48 1.56 -17.96
CA LEU A 254 31.44 1.83 -19.04
C LEU A 254 32.89 1.69 -18.56
N GLY A 255 33.22 2.23 -17.39
CA GLY A 255 34.55 2.12 -16.80
C GLY A 255 34.95 0.67 -16.54
N SER A 256 34.00 -0.12 -16.02
CA SER A 256 34.23 -1.55 -15.73
C SER A 256 34.48 -2.40 -16.98
N ASP A 257 33.81 -2.11 -18.10
CA ASP A 257 34.02 -2.78 -19.38
C ASP A 257 35.39 -2.46 -20.01
N LEU A 258 35.97 -1.32 -19.66
CA LEU A 258 37.28 -0.87 -20.13
C LEU A 258 38.43 -1.29 -19.21
N ALA A 259 38.14 -2.09 -18.17
CA ALA A 259 39.12 -2.55 -17.21
C ALA A 259 40.27 -3.28 -17.92
N ARG A 260 41.49 -2.84 -17.63
CA ARG A 260 42.71 -3.49 -18.12
C ARG A 260 43.38 -4.20 -16.96
N THR A 261 43.96 -5.35 -17.24
CA THR A 261 44.75 -6.09 -16.27
C THR A 261 46.22 -5.89 -16.59
N GLU A 262 47.00 -5.48 -15.60
CA GLU A 262 48.44 -5.25 -15.70
C GLU A 262 49.19 -6.02 -14.62
N LYS A 263 50.44 -6.40 -14.89
CA LYS A 263 51.29 -7.06 -13.89
C LYS A 263 51.60 -6.09 -12.74
N PHE A 264 51.47 -6.56 -11.51
CA PHE A 264 51.80 -5.81 -10.31
C PHE A 264 53.27 -5.43 -10.32
N SER A 265 53.54 -4.14 -10.11
CA SER A 265 54.90 -3.60 -10.01
C SER A 265 55.10 -2.91 -8.67
N ALA A 266 54.44 -1.76 -8.46
CA ALA A 266 54.64 -0.92 -7.27
C ALA A 266 53.35 -0.43 -6.61
N SER A 267 52.18 -0.60 -7.24
CA SER A 267 50.90 -0.13 -6.71
C SER A 267 49.78 -1.12 -7.00
N MET A 268 48.83 -1.23 -6.07
CA MET A 268 47.62 -2.06 -6.24
C MET A 268 46.60 -1.47 -7.23
N LYS A 269 46.85 -0.26 -7.75
CA LYS A 269 45.96 0.50 -8.64
C LYS A 269 44.52 0.45 -8.12
N ASP A 270 43.58 -0.13 -8.87
CA ASP A 270 42.17 -0.20 -8.50
C ASP A 270 41.74 -1.55 -7.89
N GLY A 271 42.69 -2.46 -7.66
CA GLY A 271 42.47 -3.74 -6.98
C GLY A 271 43.13 -4.93 -7.65
N LEU A 272 43.20 -6.06 -6.93
CA LEU A 272 43.80 -7.30 -7.44
C LEU A 272 42.88 -8.02 -8.44
N ASP A 273 43.41 -8.41 -9.60
CA ASP A 273 42.72 -9.31 -10.51
C ASP A 273 42.94 -10.77 -10.10
N ILE A 274 42.08 -11.26 -9.21
CA ILE A 274 42.18 -12.63 -8.67
C ILE A 274 42.17 -13.67 -9.80
N ARG A 275 41.38 -13.48 -10.86
CA ARG A 275 41.23 -14.49 -11.92
C ARG A 275 42.52 -14.60 -12.75
N GLU A 276 43.08 -13.46 -13.16
CA GLU A 276 44.31 -13.46 -13.96
C GLU A 276 45.54 -13.82 -13.10
N THR A 277 45.54 -13.43 -11.83
CA THR A 277 46.55 -13.84 -10.84
C THR A 277 46.54 -15.36 -10.64
N LEU A 278 45.36 -15.98 -10.47
CA LEU A 278 45.26 -17.43 -10.33
C LEU A 278 45.65 -18.18 -11.62
N ARG A 279 45.35 -17.61 -12.79
CA ARG A 279 45.73 -18.20 -14.08
C ARG A 279 47.26 -18.25 -14.25
N ASN A 280 47.95 -17.20 -13.81
CA ASN A 280 49.40 -17.09 -13.87
C ASN A 280 50.07 -17.43 -12.53
N TRP A 281 49.41 -18.17 -11.64
CA TRP A 281 49.92 -18.48 -10.30
C TRP A 281 51.28 -19.17 -10.32
N HIS A 282 51.53 -19.97 -11.36
CA HIS A 282 52.78 -20.69 -11.58
C HIS A 282 53.99 -19.77 -11.84
N THR A 283 53.79 -18.53 -12.29
CA THR A 283 54.89 -17.57 -12.50
C THR A 283 55.22 -16.76 -11.25
N GLY A 284 54.40 -16.87 -10.19
CA GLY A 284 54.55 -16.07 -8.97
C GLY A 284 54.18 -14.58 -9.13
N ASP A 285 53.61 -14.22 -10.28
CA ASP A 285 53.26 -12.83 -10.60
C ASP A 285 51.84 -12.49 -10.15
N LEU A 286 51.69 -11.32 -9.51
CA LEU A 286 50.39 -10.76 -9.17
C LEU A 286 49.90 -9.84 -10.29
N TYR A 287 48.59 -9.81 -10.53
CA TYR A 287 47.97 -8.95 -11.54
C TYR A 287 46.97 -8.00 -10.90
N VAL A 288 46.99 -6.74 -11.31
CA VAL A 288 46.11 -5.68 -10.80
C VAL A 288 45.22 -5.12 -11.91
N LYS A 289 44.02 -4.71 -11.53
CA LYS A 289 43.05 -4.05 -12.40
C LYS A 289 43.31 -2.54 -12.43
N VAL A 290 43.17 -2.00 -13.63
CA VAL A 290 43.22 -0.58 -13.91
C VAL A 290 41.93 -0.21 -14.60
N PHE A 291 41.08 0.56 -13.93
CA PHE A 291 39.92 1.16 -14.56
C PHE A 291 40.37 2.50 -15.15
N PRO A 292 40.48 2.63 -16.48
CA PRO A 292 40.74 3.94 -17.06
C PRO A 292 39.61 4.89 -16.64
N PRO A 293 39.90 6.18 -16.38
CA PRO A 293 38.87 7.14 -16.03
C PRO A 293 37.78 7.10 -17.10
N ALA A 294 36.52 6.99 -16.67
CA ALA A 294 35.37 6.85 -17.56
C ALA A 294 35.30 8.05 -18.52
N ARG A 295 35.92 7.93 -19.70
CA ARG A 295 35.88 8.94 -20.75
C ARG A 295 34.60 8.75 -21.54
N GLY A 296 33.52 9.31 -21.02
CA GLY A 296 32.23 9.35 -21.69
C GLY A 296 31.36 10.45 -21.11
N LYS A 297 30.86 11.34 -21.96
CA LYS A 297 29.73 12.19 -21.61
C LYS A 297 28.45 11.46 -22.00
N LEU A 298 27.39 11.67 -21.23
CA LEU A 298 26.09 11.04 -21.45
C LEU A 298 25.04 12.13 -21.26
N ASP A 299 24.40 12.51 -22.37
CA ASP A 299 23.42 13.59 -22.40
C ASP A 299 21.96 13.09 -22.41
N CYS A 300 21.75 11.79 -22.66
CA CYS A 300 20.43 11.18 -22.79
C CYS A 300 20.27 9.91 -21.93
N VAL A 301 19.21 9.89 -21.10
CA VAL A 301 18.82 8.75 -20.27
C VAL A 301 17.42 8.31 -20.64
N VAL A 302 17.24 7.04 -21.00
CA VAL A 302 15.93 6.43 -21.26
C VAL A 302 15.58 5.49 -20.12
N MET A 303 14.39 5.66 -19.56
CA MET A 303 13.84 4.81 -18.51
C MET A 303 12.60 4.10 -19.02
N LEU A 304 12.65 2.76 -19.05
CA LEU A 304 11.52 1.91 -19.42
C LEU A 304 11.08 1.15 -18.17
N PHE A 305 10.03 1.65 -17.53
CA PHE A 305 9.45 1.02 -16.34
C PHE A 305 8.56 -0.17 -16.70
N ASP A 306 7.93 -0.11 -17.88
CA ASP A 306 7.12 -1.18 -18.44
C ASP A 306 7.60 -1.52 -19.85
N SER A 307 7.99 -2.77 -20.06
CA SER A 307 8.43 -3.26 -21.37
C SER A 307 8.27 -4.78 -21.48
N PRO A 308 7.45 -5.30 -22.40
CA PRO A 308 6.73 -4.56 -23.45
C PRO A 308 5.52 -3.77 -22.91
N ALA A 309 5.38 -2.51 -23.31
CA ALA A 309 4.25 -1.66 -22.97
C ALA A 309 3.08 -1.84 -23.96
N ASP A 310 1.84 -1.96 -23.46
CA ASP A 310 0.65 -1.90 -24.31
C ASP A 310 0.29 -0.43 -24.60
N PRO A 311 0.26 0.00 -25.87
CA PRO A 311 -0.10 1.37 -26.24
C PRO A 311 -1.49 1.81 -25.73
N ARG A 312 -2.40 0.88 -25.44
CA ARG A 312 -3.76 1.14 -24.91
C ARG A 312 -3.75 1.58 -23.46
N ASP A 313 -2.81 1.09 -22.66
CA ASP A 313 -2.65 1.46 -21.26
C ASP A 313 -1.96 2.82 -21.11
N TYR A 314 -1.18 3.23 -22.13
CA TYR A 314 -0.42 4.48 -22.16
C TYR A 314 -0.88 5.43 -23.28
N PRO A 315 -2.12 5.97 -23.20
CA PRO A 315 -2.64 6.88 -24.21
C PRO A 315 -2.05 8.28 -24.11
N TRP A 316 -1.55 8.70 -22.94
CA TRP A 316 -0.99 10.04 -22.77
C TRP A 316 0.49 10.05 -23.14
N ARG A 317 0.82 10.81 -24.17
CA ARG A 317 2.15 10.84 -24.80
C ARG A 317 2.49 12.26 -25.14
N ILE A 318 3.62 12.74 -24.63
CA ILE A 318 4.00 14.15 -24.77
C ILE A 318 5.51 14.33 -24.64
N THR A 319 6.05 15.37 -25.28
CA THR A 319 7.33 15.97 -24.92
C THR A 319 7.06 17.20 -24.04
N TRP A 320 7.47 17.11 -22.79
CA TRP A 320 7.46 18.18 -21.80
C TRP A 320 8.79 18.95 -21.82
N HIS A 321 8.71 20.26 -22.00
CA HIS A 321 9.86 21.14 -21.96
C HIS A 321 10.17 21.58 -20.52
N ALA A 322 11.47 21.69 -20.23
CA ALA A 322 11.98 22.17 -18.96
C ALA A 322 11.51 23.60 -18.65
N GLU A 323 11.00 23.83 -17.45
CA GLU A 323 10.70 25.16 -16.92
C GLU A 323 11.97 25.81 -16.33
N HIS A 324 12.91 25.00 -15.85
CA HIS A 324 14.14 25.44 -15.21
C HIS A 324 15.40 24.93 -15.94
N HIS A 325 16.51 25.68 -15.78
CA HIS A 325 17.78 25.36 -16.46
C HIS A 325 18.42 24.03 -16.02
N ASP A 326 18.09 23.58 -14.81
CA ASP A 326 18.58 22.32 -14.22
C ASP A 326 17.68 21.11 -14.57
N GLU A 327 16.62 21.32 -15.33
CA GLU A 327 15.69 20.26 -15.75
C GLU A 327 16.05 19.71 -17.13
N SER A 328 15.75 18.44 -17.35
CA SER A 328 15.89 17.81 -18.66
C SER A 328 14.66 18.12 -19.52
N THR A 329 14.84 18.11 -20.85
CA THR A 329 13.68 17.95 -21.73
C THR A 329 13.20 16.51 -21.65
N LEU A 330 11.93 16.33 -21.31
CA LEU A 330 11.32 15.05 -20.98
C LEU A 330 10.38 14.61 -22.09
N SER A 331 10.56 13.44 -22.69
CA SER A 331 9.53 12.81 -23.52
C SER A 331 9.01 11.58 -22.80
N LEU A 332 7.70 11.45 -22.65
CA LEU A 332 7.10 10.40 -21.82
C LEU A 332 5.88 9.78 -22.49
N PHE A 333 5.64 8.50 -22.20
CA PHE A 333 4.35 7.87 -22.36
C PHE A 333 3.85 7.37 -21.00
N ALA A 334 2.60 7.69 -20.68
CA ALA A 334 2.00 7.48 -19.38
C ALA A 334 0.51 7.17 -19.49
N THR A 335 -0.06 6.68 -18.39
CA THR A 335 -1.51 6.47 -18.28
C THR A 335 -2.25 7.80 -18.39
N ASP A 336 -3.53 7.74 -18.75
CA ASP A 336 -4.40 8.91 -18.79
C ASP A 336 -4.59 9.52 -17.39
N PHE A 337 -4.01 10.70 -17.16
CA PHE A 337 -4.09 11.39 -15.86
C PHE A 337 -5.50 11.82 -15.52
N THR A 338 -6.35 12.10 -16.52
CA THR A 338 -7.71 12.62 -16.28
C THR A 338 -8.62 11.61 -15.59
N ARG A 339 -8.29 10.32 -15.65
CA ARG A 339 -9.06 9.25 -15.01
C ARG A 339 -8.95 9.25 -13.49
N GLU A 340 -7.89 9.81 -12.93
CA GLU A 340 -7.60 9.73 -11.50
C GLU A 340 -7.32 11.12 -10.92
N MET A 341 -8.39 11.72 -10.39
CA MET A 341 -8.32 12.98 -9.69
C MET A 341 -8.09 12.73 -8.20
N VAL A 342 -6.99 13.28 -7.67
CA VAL A 342 -6.61 13.16 -6.25
C VAL A 342 -7.10 14.37 -5.45
N GLY A 343 -7.17 15.53 -6.11
CA GLY A 343 -7.59 16.79 -5.49
C GLY A 343 -8.08 17.80 -6.54
N PRO A 344 -8.55 18.98 -6.10
CA PRO A 344 -9.02 20.02 -7.00
C PRO A 344 -7.88 20.54 -7.89
N GLY A 345 -7.95 20.19 -9.18
CA GLY A 345 -6.88 20.50 -10.15
C GLY A 345 -5.63 19.64 -9.99
N ILE A 346 -5.72 18.48 -9.31
CA ILE A 346 -4.61 17.55 -9.10
C ILE A 346 -5.01 16.19 -9.66
N ALA A 347 -4.29 15.75 -10.68
CA ALA A 347 -4.44 14.46 -11.33
C ALA A 347 -3.19 13.62 -11.13
N VAL A 348 -3.33 12.29 -11.18
CA VAL A 348 -2.20 11.36 -11.07
C VAL A 348 -2.06 10.52 -12.32
N ALA A 349 -0.82 10.33 -12.77
CA ALA A 349 -0.47 9.44 -13.85
C ALA A 349 0.70 8.54 -13.48
N ARG A 350 0.84 7.46 -14.26
CA ARG A 350 1.88 6.46 -14.11
C ARG A 350 2.69 6.38 -15.38
N TYR A 351 4.02 6.56 -15.27
CA TYR A 351 4.94 6.38 -16.39
C TYR A 351 4.94 4.94 -16.88
N GLY A 352 4.87 4.75 -18.20
CA GLY A 352 5.28 3.53 -18.86
C GLY A 352 6.78 3.60 -19.23
N GLY A 353 7.19 4.75 -19.74
CA GLY A 353 8.59 5.07 -20.01
C GLY A 353 8.81 6.53 -20.32
N CYS A 354 10.06 6.97 -20.15
CA CYS A 354 10.45 8.36 -20.33
C CYS A 354 11.90 8.50 -20.82
N MET A 355 12.16 9.56 -21.56
CA MET A 355 13.45 9.97 -22.10
C MET A 355 13.80 11.34 -21.53
N PHE A 356 14.98 11.45 -20.93
CA PHE A 356 15.51 12.69 -20.36
C PHE A 356 16.71 13.15 -21.18
N LEU A 357 16.61 14.35 -21.75
CA LEU A 357 17.68 15.01 -22.48
C LEU A 357 18.23 16.19 -21.68
N PHE A 358 19.50 16.12 -21.28
CA PHE A 358 20.19 17.19 -20.56
C PHE A 358 21.57 17.47 -21.16
N PRO A 359 21.98 18.73 -21.37
CA PRO A 359 21.23 19.96 -21.07
C PRO A 359 19.90 20.05 -21.86
N PRO A 360 18.89 20.78 -21.34
CA PRO A 360 17.58 20.88 -21.99
C PRO A 360 17.69 21.49 -23.38
N ARG A 361 16.89 20.99 -24.32
CA ARG A 361 16.88 21.44 -25.72
C ARG A 361 15.45 21.41 -26.28
N PRO A 362 15.04 22.40 -27.08
CA PRO A 362 13.76 22.35 -27.76
C PRO A 362 13.79 21.25 -28.83
N ILE A 363 12.99 20.21 -28.63
CA ILE A 363 12.76 19.13 -29.61
C ILE A 363 11.25 19.05 -29.88
N PRO A 364 10.82 18.69 -31.10
CA PRO A 364 9.40 18.46 -31.36
C PRO A 364 8.87 17.28 -30.55
N ASP A 365 7.53 17.17 -30.47
CA ASP A 365 6.88 16.02 -29.87
C ASP A 365 7.30 14.73 -30.59
N VAL A 366 8.06 13.91 -29.88
CA VAL A 366 8.63 12.65 -30.40
C VAL A 366 7.53 11.72 -30.89
N PHE A 367 6.37 11.73 -30.25
CA PHE A 367 5.25 10.84 -30.58
C PHE A 367 4.48 11.27 -31.82
N ARG A 368 4.66 12.52 -32.29
CA ARG A 368 4.03 13.06 -33.51
C ARG A 368 5.01 13.26 -34.66
N ASP A 369 6.30 13.06 -34.41
CA ASP A 369 7.37 13.27 -35.37
C ASP A 369 7.47 12.12 -36.39
N ALA A 370 7.12 12.40 -37.65
CA ALA A 370 7.08 11.40 -38.73
C ALA A 370 8.42 10.67 -38.97
N ARG A 371 9.54 11.24 -38.52
CA ARG A 371 10.86 10.61 -38.62
C ARG A 371 10.96 9.28 -37.85
N PHE A 372 10.07 9.05 -36.88
CA PHE A 372 10.07 7.86 -36.04
C PHE A 372 8.88 6.92 -36.32
N ASP A 373 8.15 7.10 -37.41
CA ASP A 373 6.99 6.25 -37.77
C ASP A 373 7.38 4.83 -38.19
N PHE A 374 8.67 4.56 -38.37
CA PHE A 374 9.18 3.21 -38.58
C PHE A 374 9.18 2.34 -37.31
N ALA A 375 8.94 2.93 -36.12
CA ALA A 375 8.93 2.21 -34.86
C ALA A 375 7.55 1.63 -34.57
N ASP A 376 7.49 0.33 -34.31
CA ASP A 376 6.23 -0.38 -34.04
C ASP A 376 5.76 -0.20 -32.59
N THR A 377 6.71 -0.05 -31.67
CA THR A 377 6.45 0.02 -30.22
C THR A 377 6.76 1.41 -29.65
N LEU A 378 6.14 1.75 -28.52
CA LEU A 378 6.37 3.03 -27.83
C LEU A 378 7.81 3.14 -27.35
N GLU A 379 8.39 2.03 -26.88
CA GLU A 379 9.77 1.95 -26.41
C GLU A 379 10.76 2.15 -27.55
N GLU A 380 10.52 1.52 -28.71
CA GLU A 380 11.36 1.73 -29.89
C GLU A 380 11.31 3.16 -30.39
N ARG A 381 10.13 3.78 -30.39
CA ARG A 381 9.97 5.18 -30.80
C ARG A 381 10.73 6.12 -29.86
N LEU A 382 10.58 5.92 -28.55
CA LEU A 382 11.28 6.68 -27.53
C LEU A 382 12.80 6.50 -27.62
N LEU A 383 13.26 5.26 -27.82
CA LEU A 383 14.67 4.93 -27.98
C LEU A 383 15.25 5.49 -29.29
N ALA A 384 14.50 5.46 -30.39
CA ALA A 384 14.89 6.06 -31.66
C ALA A 384 15.12 7.56 -31.53
N ALA A 385 14.21 8.26 -30.84
CA ALA A 385 14.36 9.68 -30.56
C ALA A 385 15.56 9.97 -29.66
N ALA A 386 15.77 9.17 -28.61
CA ALA A 386 16.95 9.27 -27.75
C ALA A 386 18.25 9.16 -28.56
N LEU A 387 18.33 8.18 -29.47
CA LEU A 387 19.49 7.95 -30.34
C LEU A 387 19.72 9.08 -31.35
N TYR A 388 18.64 9.69 -31.84
CA TYR A 388 18.67 10.78 -32.81
C TYR A 388 19.07 12.13 -32.17
N TYR A 389 18.47 12.49 -31.03
CA TYR A 389 18.69 13.79 -30.38
C TYR A 389 19.91 13.84 -29.45
N SER A 390 20.42 12.69 -29.01
CA SER A 390 21.66 12.61 -28.23
C SER A 390 22.86 13.06 -29.07
N ARG A 391 23.68 13.95 -28.52
CA ARG A 391 24.96 14.35 -29.14
C ARG A 391 26.07 13.37 -28.79
N GLU A 392 25.96 12.73 -27.64
CA GLU A 392 26.99 11.83 -27.13
C GLU A 392 26.93 10.44 -27.76
N ARG A 393 28.06 9.72 -27.82
CA ARG A 393 28.10 8.37 -28.42
C ARG A 393 27.33 7.33 -27.59
N HIS A 394 27.17 7.59 -26.30
CA HIS A 394 26.63 6.67 -25.33
C HIS A 394 25.30 7.17 -24.77
N ILE A 395 24.34 6.26 -24.62
CA ILE A 395 23.02 6.54 -24.03
C ILE A 395 22.77 5.52 -22.92
N ALA A 396 22.25 5.98 -21.78
CA ALA A 396 21.85 5.09 -20.70
C ALA A 396 20.43 4.58 -20.94
N LEU A 397 20.22 3.29 -20.76
CA LEU A 397 18.92 2.64 -20.82
C LEU A 397 18.67 1.90 -19.52
N LEU A 398 17.72 2.38 -18.73
CA LEU A 398 17.16 1.67 -17.60
C LEU A 398 16.00 0.77 -18.08
N SER A 399 16.12 -0.54 -17.87
CA SER A 399 15.05 -1.49 -18.18
C SER A 399 15.20 -2.78 -17.38
N HIS A 400 14.10 -3.54 -17.23
CA HIS A 400 14.13 -4.86 -16.60
C HIS A 400 15.04 -5.86 -17.34
N LYS A 401 14.91 -5.91 -18.67
CA LYS A 401 15.69 -6.82 -19.55
C LYS A 401 16.72 -6.03 -20.36
N PRO A 402 17.88 -6.63 -20.68
CA PRO A 402 18.88 -5.99 -21.53
C PRO A 402 18.35 -5.76 -22.96
N PRO A 403 18.94 -4.80 -23.70
CA PRO A 403 18.48 -4.45 -25.05
C PRO A 403 18.60 -5.63 -26.02
N GLY A 404 17.48 -5.94 -26.66
CA GLY A 404 17.40 -6.98 -27.69
C GLY A 404 18.23 -6.67 -28.95
N ALA A 405 18.31 -7.63 -29.86
CA ALA A 405 19.05 -7.46 -31.12
C ALA A 405 18.46 -6.34 -32.01
N GLY A 406 17.14 -6.11 -31.97
CA GLY A 406 16.49 -4.99 -32.66
C GLY A 406 17.01 -3.63 -32.20
N TRP A 407 17.00 -3.38 -30.89
CA TRP A 407 17.48 -2.12 -30.29
C TRP A 407 18.97 -1.90 -30.53
N ARG A 408 19.79 -2.96 -30.50
CA ARG A 408 21.21 -2.86 -30.85
C ARG A 408 21.44 -2.50 -32.32
N ARG A 409 20.66 -3.07 -33.25
CA ARG A 409 20.71 -2.69 -34.68
C ARG A 409 20.27 -1.24 -34.88
N LEU A 410 19.23 -0.80 -34.18
CA LEU A 410 18.78 0.59 -34.19
C LEU A 410 19.88 1.54 -33.71
N ALA A 411 20.54 1.22 -32.59
CA ALA A 411 21.66 2.02 -32.08
C ALA A 411 22.83 2.10 -33.07
N SER A 412 23.18 0.98 -33.71
CA SER A 412 24.22 0.93 -34.74
C SER A 412 23.89 1.82 -35.94
N LYS A 413 22.61 1.90 -36.37
CA LYS A 413 22.17 2.79 -37.45
C LYS A 413 22.48 4.26 -37.15
N TYR A 414 22.35 4.68 -35.90
CA TYR A 414 22.69 6.03 -35.43
C TYR A 414 24.17 6.18 -35.01
N LYS A 415 24.99 5.14 -35.16
CA LYS A 415 26.39 5.09 -34.71
C LYS A 415 26.56 5.35 -33.20
N LYS A 416 25.57 4.95 -32.40
CA LYS A 416 25.53 5.11 -30.94
C LYS A 416 25.63 3.74 -30.25
N LYS A 417 25.97 3.74 -28.95
CA LYS A 417 25.98 2.55 -28.10
C LYS A 417 25.04 2.74 -26.92
N ILE A 418 24.20 1.74 -26.66
CA ILE A 418 23.30 1.70 -25.51
C ILE A 418 24.03 1.04 -24.34
N ILE A 419 24.00 1.68 -23.17
CA ILE A 419 24.49 1.13 -21.91
C ILE A 419 23.27 0.72 -21.10
N HIS A 420 23.12 -0.57 -20.87
CA HIS A 420 22.02 -1.10 -20.08
C HIS A 420 22.32 -0.99 -18.60
N VAL A 421 21.45 -0.32 -17.87
CA VAL A 421 21.42 -0.30 -16.41
C VAL A 421 20.25 -1.18 -15.96
N PRO A 422 20.52 -2.34 -15.32
CA PRO A 422 19.45 -3.21 -14.86
C PRO A 422 18.61 -2.53 -13.77
N MET A 423 17.28 -2.56 -13.90
CA MET A 423 16.40 -1.93 -12.92
C MET A 423 16.50 -2.56 -11.51
N ALA A 424 16.93 -3.83 -11.42
CA ALA A 424 17.18 -4.53 -10.17
C ALA A 424 18.30 -3.91 -9.30
N ARG A 425 19.11 -3.00 -9.85
CA ARG A 425 20.09 -2.23 -9.07
C ARG A 425 19.43 -1.23 -8.11
N PHE A 426 18.18 -0.86 -8.37
CA PHE A 426 17.45 0.12 -7.59
C PHE A 426 16.34 -0.56 -6.77
N GLY A 427 16.00 0.03 -5.63
CA GLY A 427 14.92 -0.49 -4.79
C GLY A 427 13.58 -0.45 -5.51
N ALA A 428 12.90 -1.59 -5.64
CA ALA A 428 11.63 -1.69 -6.34
C ALA A 428 10.56 -0.70 -5.83
N ALA A 429 10.52 -0.47 -4.52
CA ALA A 429 9.61 0.51 -3.92
C ALA A 429 9.93 1.96 -4.35
N THR A 430 11.21 2.31 -4.50
CA THR A 430 11.64 3.63 -4.97
C THR A 430 11.29 3.82 -6.44
N VAL A 431 11.54 2.81 -7.27
CA VAL A 431 11.18 2.83 -8.69
C VAL A 431 9.66 2.98 -8.87
N GLU A 432 8.86 2.21 -8.14
CA GLU A 432 7.39 2.31 -8.18
C GLU A 432 6.90 3.68 -7.71
N LYS A 433 7.54 4.29 -6.71
CA LYS A 433 7.21 5.65 -6.26
C LYS A 433 7.51 6.68 -7.35
N LEU A 434 8.67 6.58 -8.00
CA LEU A 434 9.08 7.48 -9.08
C LEU A 434 8.29 7.26 -10.38
N ARG A 435 7.66 6.09 -10.53
CA ARG A 435 6.78 5.79 -11.67
C ARG A 435 5.46 6.56 -11.58
N MET A 436 5.04 6.97 -10.39
CA MET A 436 3.84 7.78 -10.16
C MET A 436 4.21 9.26 -10.12
N PHE A 437 3.44 10.09 -10.81
CA PHE A 437 3.64 11.54 -10.78
C PHE A 437 2.31 12.28 -10.92
N HIS A 438 2.28 13.52 -10.45
CA HIS A 438 1.09 14.34 -10.42
C HIS A 438 1.15 15.44 -11.48
N VAL A 439 0.04 15.57 -12.19
CA VAL A 439 -0.21 16.67 -13.12
C VAL A 439 -1.09 17.68 -12.41
N LEU A 440 -0.69 18.94 -12.45
CA LEU A 440 -1.38 20.05 -11.80
C LEU A 440 -2.04 20.94 -12.85
N ASN A 441 -3.28 21.34 -12.59
CA ASN A 441 -4.05 22.24 -13.42
C ASN A 441 -3.69 23.72 -13.12
N GLY A 442 -2.43 24.06 -13.32
CA GLY A 442 -1.90 25.41 -13.22
C GLY A 442 -0.99 25.63 -12.02
N GLN A 443 -0.11 26.62 -12.13
CA GLN A 443 0.89 26.92 -11.09
C GLN A 443 0.26 27.29 -9.75
N ARG A 444 -0.96 27.83 -9.73
CA ARG A 444 -1.69 28.15 -8.49
C ARG A 444 -1.93 26.89 -7.63
N VAL A 445 -2.14 25.73 -8.26
CA VAL A 445 -2.37 24.45 -7.58
C VAL A 445 -1.16 24.05 -6.74
N ARG A 446 0.06 24.45 -7.15
CA ARG A 446 1.30 24.17 -6.39
C ARG A 446 1.24 24.67 -4.95
N SER A 447 0.45 25.70 -4.65
CA SER A 447 0.33 26.25 -3.29
C SER A 447 -0.32 25.30 -2.27
N TYR A 448 -1.23 24.42 -2.71
CA TYR A 448 -1.98 23.50 -1.84
C TYR A 448 -1.82 22.02 -2.24
N ALA A 449 -1.06 21.73 -3.30
CA ALA A 449 -0.84 20.35 -3.76
C ALA A 449 -0.20 19.45 -2.69
N ALA A 450 0.60 20.03 -1.78
CA ALA A 450 1.24 19.30 -0.68
C ALA A 450 0.24 18.68 0.32
N ASP A 451 -0.99 19.18 0.38
CA ASP A 451 -2.03 18.65 1.27
C ASP A 451 -2.63 17.35 0.73
N PHE A 452 -2.55 17.15 -0.59
CA PHE A 452 -3.09 15.98 -1.30
C PHE A 452 -2.00 15.00 -1.73
N ILE A 453 -0.77 15.51 -1.96
CA ILE A 453 0.36 14.73 -2.48
C ILE A 453 1.37 14.49 -1.36
N ARG A 454 1.63 13.21 -1.07
CA ARG A 454 2.70 12.82 -0.14
C ARG A 454 4.06 13.06 -0.79
N LYS A 455 4.94 13.82 -0.12
CA LYS A 455 6.27 14.13 -0.65
C LYS A 455 7.08 12.86 -1.01
N PRO A 456 7.80 12.87 -2.17
CA PRO A 456 8.59 11.76 -2.66
C PRO A 456 9.79 11.38 -1.77
#